data_AF-A0A9P3G5U3-F1
#
_entry.id   AF-A0A9P3G5U3-F1
#
_cell.length_a   1.000
_cell.length_b   1.000
_cell.length_c   1.000
_cell.angle_alpha   90.00
_cell.angle_beta   90.00
_cell.angle_gamma   90.00
#
_symmetry.space_group_name_H-M   'P 1'
#
loop_
_entity.id
_entity.type
_entity.pdbx_description
1 polymer ?
#
loop_
_entity_poly.entity_id
_entity_poly.type
_entity_poly.pdbx_seq_one_letter_code
_entity_poly.pdbx_strand_id
1 'polypeptide(L)'
;MGFWHTLCVHCGVAPSGGPQEFSDSLSELDEEATKMAAAIAASGLCTLPAAELQPVVRGALDAAQDADFPEGLGYGDYAETFVAVGYWDAHGGDAFFRNLDKWRIPDGRCAEVRRVCNADGYGGKFNTRIVAGEDGEERRVNRPTYCDPPDSPCVFVCERCFYYLKHWIDMGELGPLPDRRCAFPNETEPVSFAGELYEIINVYTGENREFNSLIEDCIDYDGIQNSLQQCQDALLYDGCWKNMDHTARAIEQGLRDDDLVPAVMHDIRAWMFMRPDMWPEPPLKIRTPTFTPYAPLAHSRTPRIATLPLELLVPLLAALPLASLLRLSATCRALRCQLTAPALLDAVLRASLARGALAWLAPVPGLPDDEMRAARETLCEWLPRGAALGEGADPLAHAAFPRLAFVAACCASDSMRSRRRLWGQVRQFARLWREYRVRGWAHDWFFDSRELEGCKDTWVDRPAHWRIDRGEAAADA
;
A
#
# COMPACT_ATOMS: atom_id res chain seq x y z
N MET A 1 4.42 -30.07 1.27
CA MET A 1 3.36 -29.04 1.43
C MET A 1 4.09 -27.72 1.34
N GLY A 2 3.74 -26.85 0.39
CA GLY A 2 4.38 -25.54 0.25
C GLY A 2 4.13 -24.70 1.50
N PHE A 3 5.11 -23.91 1.90
CA PHE A 3 4.89 -22.83 2.85
C PHE A 3 4.12 -21.74 2.11
N TRP A 4 3.05 -21.22 2.72
CA TRP A 4 2.26 -20.13 2.15
C TRP A 4 2.58 -18.85 2.90
N HIS A 5 2.66 -17.71 2.20
CA HIS A 5 2.85 -16.43 2.85
C HIS A 5 1.58 -15.98 3.52
N THR A 6 1.70 -15.64 4.80
CA THR A 6 0.80 -14.64 5.35
C THR A 6 1.26 -13.28 4.83
N LEU A 7 0.41 -12.57 4.10
CA LEU A 7 0.75 -11.25 3.57
C LEU A 7 0.28 -10.13 4.50
N CYS A 8 0.91 -8.96 4.38
CA CYS A 8 0.37 -7.75 4.98
C CYS A 8 -1.02 -7.47 4.39
N VAL A 9 -2.04 -7.43 5.24
CA VAL A 9 -3.45 -7.23 4.81
C VAL A 9 -3.68 -5.89 4.09
N HIS A 10 -2.81 -4.90 4.28
CA HIS A 10 -2.90 -3.63 3.57
C HIS A 10 -2.13 -3.65 2.24
N CYS A 11 -0.81 -3.86 2.26
CA CYS A 11 0.03 -3.70 1.07
C CYS A 11 0.25 -4.98 0.25
N GLY A 12 -0.09 -6.14 0.79
CA GLY A 12 0.15 -7.45 0.17
C GLY A 12 1.60 -7.88 0.14
N VAL A 13 2.50 -7.23 0.88
CA VAL A 13 3.92 -7.61 0.99
C VAL A 13 4.11 -8.57 2.17
N ALA A 14 4.96 -9.58 1.99
CA ALA A 14 5.30 -10.58 2.99
C ALA A 14 6.11 -9.98 4.17
N PRO A 15 6.13 -10.64 5.34
CA PRO A 15 6.91 -10.24 6.51
C PRO A 15 8.42 -10.14 6.27
N SER A 16 8.92 -10.83 5.25
CA SER A 16 10.31 -10.77 4.80
C SER A 16 10.69 -9.43 4.14
N GLY A 17 9.71 -8.62 3.73
CA GLY A 17 9.94 -7.34 3.06
C GLY A 17 9.88 -7.40 1.53
N GLY A 18 9.57 -8.55 0.94
CA GLY A 18 9.45 -8.73 -0.50
C GLY A 18 10.66 -9.48 -1.09
N PRO A 19 10.92 -9.31 -2.40
CA PRO A 19 11.85 -10.15 -3.14
C PRO A 19 13.30 -9.97 -2.68
N GLN A 20 14.02 -11.09 -2.67
CA GLN A 20 15.46 -11.20 -2.41
C GLN A 20 16.24 -11.33 -3.70
N GLU A 21 15.61 -11.85 -4.74
CA GLU A 21 16.24 -12.12 -6.02
C GLU A 21 15.30 -11.79 -7.19
N PHE A 22 15.88 -11.78 -8.40
CA PHE A 22 15.11 -11.47 -9.59
C PHE A 22 14.27 -12.68 -10.02
N SER A 23 14.88 -13.87 -10.00
CA SER A 23 14.26 -15.17 -10.27
C SER A 23 14.73 -16.22 -9.26
N ASP A 24 13.84 -17.11 -8.84
CA ASP A 24 14.16 -18.25 -7.96
C ASP A 24 15.02 -19.30 -8.68
N SER A 25 15.04 -19.27 -10.02
CA SER A 25 15.63 -20.33 -10.84
C SER A 25 16.25 -19.77 -12.12
N LEU A 26 17.57 -19.97 -12.27
CA LEU A 26 18.28 -19.65 -13.51
C LEU A 26 17.74 -20.43 -14.71
N SER A 27 17.23 -21.65 -14.49
CA SER A 27 16.65 -22.45 -15.58
C SER A 27 15.31 -21.92 -16.09
N GLU A 28 14.61 -21.09 -15.30
CA GLU A 28 13.34 -20.48 -15.70
C GLU A 28 13.54 -19.19 -16.51
N LEU A 29 14.72 -18.56 -16.43
CA LEU A 29 15.02 -17.32 -17.14
C LEU A 29 14.90 -17.45 -18.66
N ASP A 30 15.24 -18.59 -19.25
CA ASP A 30 15.09 -18.82 -20.69
C ASP A 30 13.61 -18.90 -21.10
N GLU A 31 12.79 -19.53 -20.26
CA GLU A 31 11.35 -19.62 -20.47
C GLU A 31 10.69 -18.24 -20.33
N GLU A 32 11.03 -17.50 -19.28
CA GLU A 32 10.50 -16.16 -19.04
C GLU A 32 10.96 -15.17 -20.11
N ALA A 33 12.24 -15.21 -20.51
CA ALA A 33 12.73 -14.41 -21.64
C ALA A 33 11.96 -14.70 -22.93
N THR A 34 11.59 -15.96 -23.17
CA THR A 34 10.79 -16.37 -24.33
C THR A 34 9.37 -15.80 -24.24
N LYS A 35 8.71 -15.89 -23.08
CA LYS A 35 7.38 -15.31 -22.85
C LYS A 35 7.39 -13.79 -23.02
N MET A 36 8.36 -13.11 -22.43
CA MET A 36 8.54 -11.66 -22.52
C MET A 36 8.82 -11.22 -23.96
N ALA A 37 9.70 -11.91 -24.69
CA ALA A 37 9.99 -11.62 -26.09
C ALA A 37 8.76 -11.77 -26.99
N ALA A 38 7.94 -12.80 -26.76
CA ALA A 38 6.68 -12.97 -27.46
C ALA A 38 5.69 -11.83 -27.17
N ALA A 39 5.60 -11.40 -25.90
CA ALA A 39 4.76 -10.27 -25.50
C ALA A 39 5.22 -8.94 -26.13
N ILE A 40 6.54 -8.70 -26.17
CA ILE A 40 7.13 -7.52 -26.83
C ILE A 40 6.81 -7.53 -28.33
N ALA A 41 7.01 -8.66 -29.01
CA ALA A 41 6.69 -8.80 -30.43
C ALA A 41 5.21 -8.54 -30.72
N ALA A 42 4.31 -9.03 -29.85
CA ALA A 42 2.87 -8.83 -29.99
C ALA A 42 2.43 -7.37 -29.78
N SER A 43 3.19 -6.56 -29.03
CA SER A 43 2.86 -5.15 -28.77
C SER A 43 2.94 -4.25 -30.01
N GLY A 44 3.76 -4.62 -31.01
CA GLY A 44 4.06 -3.78 -32.17
C GLY A 44 4.87 -2.52 -31.87
N LEU A 45 5.41 -2.39 -30.65
CA LEU A 45 6.24 -1.26 -30.23
C LEU A 45 7.74 -1.43 -30.53
N CYS A 46 8.16 -2.65 -30.87
CA CYS A 46 9.52 -2.96 -31.28
C CYS A 46 9.50 -3.68 -32.65
N THR A 47 10.45 -3.31 -33.51
CA THR A 47 10.54 -3.83 -34.89
C THR A 47 11.33 -5.14 -35.00
N LEU A 48 12.05 -5.53 -33.95
CA LEU A 48 12.84 -6.77 -33.95
C LEU A 48 11.94 -8.02 -33.97
N PRO A 49 12.33 -9.08 -34.70
CA PRO A 49 11.60 -10.34 -34.67
C PRO A 49 11.78 -11.04 -33.31
N ALA A 50 10.78 -11.84 -32.91
CA ALA A 50 10.79 -12.55 -31.62
C ALA A 50 12.06 -13.39 -31.36
N ALA A 51 12.64 -13.98 -32.41
CA ALA A 51 13.89 -14.75 -32.32
C ALA A 51 15.12 -13.89 -31.96
N GLU A 52 15.12 -12.59 -32.30
CA GLU A 52 16.17 -11.65 -31.92
C GLU A 52 15.86 -10.95 -30.58
N LEU A 53 14.59 -10.88 -30.18
CA LEU A 53 14.18 -10.31 -28.90
C LEU A 53 14.55 -11.21 -27.72
N GLN A 54 14.39 -12.53 -27.85
CA GLN A 54 14.67 -13.46 -26.76
C GLN A 54 16.09 -13.31 -26.18
N PRO A 55 17.18 -13.30 -26.97
CA PRO A 55 18.52 -13.16 -26.40
C PRO A 55 18.76 -11.78 -25.77
N VAL A 56 18.11 -10.72 -26.30
CA VAL A 56 18.20 -9.37 -25.73
C VAL A 56 17.54 -9.30 -24.36
N VAL A 57 16.33 -9.86 -24.23
CA VAL A 57 15.63 -9.93 -22.95
C VAL A 57 16.42 -10.80 -21.98
N ARG A 58 16.88 -11.98 -22.43
CA ARG A 58 17.65 -12.91 -21.61
C ARG A 58 18.91 -12.27 -21.02
N GLY A 59 19.65 -11.48 -21.81
CA GLY A 59 20.82 -10.75 -21.34
C GLY A 59 20.49 -9.72 -20.25
N ALA A 60 19.35 -9.02 -20.37
CA ALA A 60 18.89 -8.13 -19.32
C ALA A 60 18.43 -8.88 -18.05
N LEU A 61 17.85 -10.07 -18.19
CA LEU A 61 17.50 -10.92 -17.05
C LEU A 61 18.74 -11.43 -16.31
N ASP A 62 19.78 -11.83 -17.04
CA ASP A 62 21.08 -12.18 -16.45
C ASP A 62 21.68 -10.99 -15.69
N ALA A 63 21.73 -9.82 -16.33
CA ALA A 63 22.22 -8.59 -15.71
C ALA A 63 21.44 -8.24 -14.43
N ALA A 64 20.11 -8.42 -14.43
CA ALA A 64 19.28 -8.12 -13.28
C ALA A 64 19.48 -9.09 -12.11
N GLN A 65 19.86 -10.34 -12.38
CA GLN A 65 20.13 -11.33 -11.33
C GLN A 65 21.39 -10.98 -10.53
N ASP A 66 22.37 -10.38 -11.18
CA ASP A 66 23.64 -9.96 -10.56
C ASP A 66 23.59 -8.52 -10.01
N ALA A 67 22.52 -7.77 -10.29
CA ALA A 67 22.39 -6.38 -9.90
C ALA A 67 21.92 -6.23 -8.44
N ASP A 68 22.53 -5.28 -7.73
CA ASP A 68 21.99 -4.82 -6.46
C ASP A 68 20.62 -4.18 -6.70
N PHE A 69 19.65 -4.53 -5.85
CA PHE A 69 18.36 -3.86 -5.89
C PHE A 69 18.49 -2.38 -5.50
N PRO A 70 17.69 -1.49 -6.11
CA PRO A 70 17.63 -0.10 -5.69
C PRO A 70 17.28 0.00 -4.20
N GLU A 71 17.84 1.01 -3.52
CA GLU A 71 17.53 1.29 -2.12
C GLU A 71 16.01 1.32 -1.90
N GLY A 72 15.54 0.63 -0.85
CA GLY A 72 14.13 0.56 -0.52
C GLY A 72 13.33 -0.47 -1.32
N LEU A 73 13.96 -1.26 -2.19
CA LEU A 73 13.38 -2.45 -2.81
C LEU A 73 13.85 -3.71 -2.07
N GLY A 74 12.91 -4.62 -1.81
CA GLY A 74 13.23 -6.00 -1.44
C GLY A 74 13.43 -6.24 0.06
N TYR A 75 14.05 -7.38 0.36
CA TYR A 75 14.14 -7.96 1.70
C TYR A 75 14.77 -7.04 2.74
N GLY A 76 14.10 -6.89 3.88
CA GLY A 76 14.53 -6.00 4.98
C GLY A 76 14.34 -4.50 4.70
N ASP A 77 14.49 -4.07 3.46
CA ASP A 77 14.38 -2.67 3.06
C ASP A 77 12.93 -2.17 3.10
N TYR A 78 11.96 -2.97 2.64
CA TYR A 78 10.56 -2.51 2.60
C TYR A 78 9.96 -2.24 3.99
N ALA A 79 10.17 -3.17 4.93
CA ALA A 79 9.67 -3.07 6.30
C ALA A 79 10.46 -3.99 7.24
N GLU A 80 11.00 -3.42 8.31
CA GLU A 80 11.59 -4.19 9.43
C GLU A 80 10.58 -4.44 10.56
N THR A 81 9.58 -3.56 10.66
CA THR A 81 8.63 -3.53 11.77
C THR A 81 7.19 -3.64 11.27
N PHE A 82 6.39 -4.33 12.06
CA PHE A 82 5.00 -4.66 11.74
C PHE A 82 4.12 -4.35 12.95
N VAL A 83 2.86 -4.06 12.67
CA VAL A 83 1.80 -3.91 13.66
C VAL A 83 0.92 -5.15 13.59
N ALA A 84 1.06 -6.01 14.59
CA ALA A 84 0.20 -7.15 14.81
C ALA A 84 -1.03 -6.71 15.62
N VAL A 85 -2.22 -7.17 15.22
CA VAL A 85 -3.48 -6.90 15.91
C VAL A 85 -4.26 -8.19 16.13
N GLY A 86 -4.69 -8.43 17.36
CA GLY A 86 -5.46 -9.63 17.70
C GLY A 86 -5.38 -10.01 19.17
N TYR A 87 -5.48 -11.31 19.44
CA TYR A 87 -5.52 -11.87 20.78
C TYR A 87 -4.49 -12.98 20.90
N TRP A 88 -3.66 -12.93 21.92
CA TRP A 88 -2.58 -13.89 22.07
C TRP A 88 -2.42 -14.36 23.51
N ASP A 89 -1.99 -15.60 23.66
CA ASP A 89 -1.72 -16.20 24.95
C ASP A 89 -0.41 -15.68 25.58
N ALA A 90 -0.10 -16.20 26.78
CA ALA A 90 1.13 -15.86 27.48
C ALA A 90 2.41 -16.25 26.71
N HIS A 91 2.35 -17.27 25.87
CA HIS A 91 3.46 -17.71 25.02
C HIS A 91 3.55 -16.90 23.73
N GLY A 92 2.55 -16.07 23.43
CA GLY A 92 2.46 -15.31 22.20
C GLY A 92 1.87 -16.06 21.02
N GLY A 93 1.46 -17.31 21.25
CA GLY A 93 0.54 -18.04 20.37
C GLY A 93 -0.81 -17.35 20.32
N ASP A 94 -1.65 -17.80 19.40
CA ASP A 94 -3.03 -17.34 19.36
C ASP A 94 -3.79 -17.76 20.63
N ALA A 95 -4.47 -16.82 21.27
CA ALA A 95 -5.32 -17.13 22.41
C ALA A 95 -6.62 -17.84 21.98
N PHE A 96 -7.05 -17.67 20.73
CA PHE A 96 -8.31 -18.17 20.21
C PHE A 96 -8.10 -18.89 18.89
N PHE A 97 -7.92 -20.21 18.99
CA PHE A 97 -8.04 -21.08 17.82
C PHE A 97 -9.50 -21.12 17.36
N ARG A 98 -9.70 -21.06 16.03
CA ARG A 98 -10.99 -21.40 15.41
C ARG A 98 -11.39 -22.83 15.83
N ASN A 99 -12.23 -22.95 16.86
CA ASN A 99 -12.78 -24.25 17.23
C ASN A 99 -13.93 -24.56 16.25
N LEU A 100 -13.77 -25.64 15.47
CA LEU A 100 -14.60 -26.02 14.32
C LEU A 100 -16.11 -26.03 14.59
N ASP A 101 -16.52 -26.20 15.85
CA ASP A 101 -17.93 -26.35 16.23
C ASP A 101 -18.63 -25.04 16.64
N LYS A 102 -17.88 -23.95 16.91
CA LYS A 102 -18.44 -22.62 17.25
C LYS A 102 -17.53 -21.52 16.70
N TRP A 103 -17.86 -21.07 15.50
CA TRP A 103 -17.24 -19.97 14.74
C TRP A 103 -17.38 -18.61 15.43
N ARG A 104 -16.89 -18.48 16.66
CA ARG A 104 -16.93 -17.21 17.39
C ARG A 104 -15.53 -16.69 17.69
N ILE A 105 -15.28 -15.46 17.26
CA ILE A 105 -14.06 -14.69 17.50
C ILE A 105 -14.38 -13.51 18.44
N PRO A 106 -13.47 -13.09 19.32
CA PRO A 106 -13.74 -11.95 20.19
C PRO A 106 -13.89 -10.67 19.35
N ASP A 107 -14.69 -9.71 19.80
CA ASP A 107 -14.78 -8.39 19.16
C ASP A 107 -13.47 -7.59 19.22
N GLY A 108 -13.44 -6.39 18.63
CA GLY A 108 -12.25 -5.55 18.56
C GLY A 108 -11.93 -4.76 19.83
N ARG A 109 -12.78 -4.79 20.88
CA ARG A 109 -12.63 -3.89 22.04
C ARG A 109 -11.37 -4.18 22.85
N CYS A 110 -11.08 -5.46 23.07
CA CYS A 110 -9.92 -5.90 23.83
C CYS A 110 -8.79 -6.42 22.92
N ALA A 111 -8.85 -6.18 21.61
CA ALA A 111 -7.80 -6.59 20.69
C ALA A 111 -6.49 -5.89 21.07
N GLU A 112 -5.45 -6.68 21.31
CA GLU A 112 -4.11 -6.19 21.59
C GLU A 112 -3.45 -5.67 20.31
N VAL A 113 -2.64 -4.63 20.46
CA VAL A 113 -1.79 -4.10 19.39
C VAL A 113 -0.33 -4.30 19.81
N ARG A 114 0.43 -5.01 18.98
CA ARG A 114 1.84 -5.29 19.24
C ARG A 114 2.68 -4.80 18.07
N ARG A 115 3.74 -4.06 18.37
CA ARG A 115 4.81 -3.82 17.41
C ARG A 115 5.73 -5.02 17.42
N VAL A 116 5.99 -5.61 16.26
CA VAL A 116 6.72 -6.87 16.12
C VAL A 116 7.75 -6.79 14.99
N CYS A 117 8.80 -7.58 15.08
CA CYS A 117 9.85 -7.68 14.07
C CYS A 117 10.51 -9.07 14.10
N ASN A 118 11.53 -9.28 13.28
CA ASN A 118 12.23 -10.55 13.10
C ASN A 118 11.24 -11.67 12.71
N ALA A 119 10.63 -11.52 11.55
CA ALA A 119 9.78 -12.55 10.97
C ALA A 119 10.58 -13.85 10.75
N ASP A 120 9.99 -14.98 11.11
CA ASP A 120 10.59 -16.30 10.94
C ASP A 120 10.16 -16.88 9.59
N GLY A 121 10.95 -16.58 8.56
CA GLY A 121 10.65 -16.95 7.18
C GLY A 121 9.38 -16.27 6.67
N TYR A 122 8.47 -17.09 6.16
CA TYR A 122 7.37 -16.65 5.30
C TYR A 122 6.01 -16.59 5.98
N GLY A 123 5.90 -17.12 7.20
CA GLY A 123 4.72 -16.99 8.02
C GLY A 123 4.67 -15.63 8.73
N GLY A 124 3.48 -15.21 9.13
CA GLY A 124 3.19 -14.17 10.12
C GLY A 124 3.62 -14.53 11.54
N LYS A 125 4.69 -15.31 11.70
CA LYS A 125 5.36 -15.57 12.97
C LYS A 125 6.49 -14.57 13.15
N PHE A 126 6.38 -13.73 14.17
CA PHE A 126 7.39 -12.75 14.55
C PHE A 126 8.04 -13.16 15.86
N ASN A 127 9.37 -13.23 15.91
CA ASN A 127 10.08 -13.70 17.09
C ASN A 127 10.31 -12.60 18.13
N THR A 128 10.17 -11.33 17.75
CA THR A 128 10.52 -10.19 18.62
C THR A 128 9.36 -9.21 18.73
N ARG A 129 9.09 -8.75 19.95
CA ARG A 129 8.20 -7.63 20.24
C ARG A 129 9.01 -6.37 20.52
N ILE A 130 8.53 -5.24 20.03
CA ILE A 130 9.06 -3.92 20.33
C ILE A 130 8.16 -3.31 21.40
N VAL A 131 8.73 -3.02 22.57
CA VAL A 131 8.01 -2.44 23.72
C VAL A 131 8.69 -1.15 24.15
N ALA A 132 7.92 -0.20 24.67
CA ALA A 132 8.48 0.98 25.30
C ALA A 132 9.11 0.57 26.66
N GLY A 133 10.36 0.94 26.88
CA GLY A 133 11.02 0.87 28.17
C GLY A 133 10.48 1.92 29.15
N GLU A 134 10.83 1.79 30.43
CA GLU A 134 10.46 2.75 31.48
C GLU A 134 11.06 4.15 31.23
N ASP A 135 12.16 4.20 30.48
CA ASP A 135 12.88 5.38 30.00
C ASP A 135 12.24 5.99 28.74
N GLY A 136 11.25 5.34 28.15
CA GLY A 136 10.66 5.71 26.87
C GLY A 136 11.43 5.19 25.65
N GLU A 137 12.56 4.51 25.85
CA GLU A 137 13.36 3.92 24.78
C GLU A 137 12.75 2.61 24.28
N GLU A 138 12.90 2.33 22.98
CA GLU A 138 12.40 1.07 22.42
C GLU A 138 13.27 -0.12 22.85
N ARG A 139 12.64 -1.15 23.40
CA ARG A 139 13.29 -2.41 23.77
C ARG A 139 12.74 -3.56 22.93
N ARG A 140 13.65 -4.38 22.41
CA ARG A 140 13.34 -5.61 21.67
C ARG A 140 13.30 -6.79 22.65
N VAL A 141 12.12 -7.39 22.83
CA VAL A 141 11.89 -8.54 23.71
C VAL A 141 11.65 -9.77 22.86
N ASN A 142 12.45 -10.83 23.08
CA ASN A 142 12.30 -12.10 22.39
C ASN A 142 11.06 -12.84 22.94
N ARG A 143 9.91 -12.58 22.32
CA ARG A 143 8.64 -13.20 22.65
C ARG A 143 7.85 -13.35 21.35
N PRO A 144 7.51 -14.58 20.94
CA PRO A 144 6.91 -14.77 19.65
C PRO A 144 5.51 -14.14 19.58
N THR A 145 5.06 -13.86 18.37
CA THR A 145 3.73 -13.35 18.05
C THR A 145 3.30 -13.98 16.74
N TYR A 146 2.22 -14.74 16.74
CA TYR A 146 1.72 -15.45 15.56
C TYR A 146 0.50 -14.72 14.99
N CYS A 147 0.50 -14.52 13.67
CA CYS A 147 -0.55 -13.85 12.92
C CYS A 147 -0.93 -14.67 11.66
N ASP A 148 -0.68 -15.98 11.69
CA ASP A 148 -0.88 -16.89 10.55
C ASP A 148 -2.35 -17.34 10.40
N PRO A 149 -3.02 -17.03 9.27
CA PRO A 149 -4.19 -17.77 8.80
C PRO A 149 -3.80 -19.22 8.47
N PRO A 150 -4.75 -20.17 8.39
CA PRO A 150 -6.20 -20.01 8.54
C PRO A 150 -6.69 -20.00 9.99
N ASP A 151 -5.87 -20.50 10.92
CA ASP A 151 -6.32 -20.87 12.27
C ASP A 151 -6.40 -19.68 13.23
N SER A 152 -5.75 -18.56 12.87
CA SER A 152 -5.72 -17.36 13.69
C SER A 152 -6.60 -16.25 13.16
N PRO A 153 -7.39 -15.54 13.99
CA PRO A 153 -8.03 -14.28 13.61
C PRO A 153 -7.06 -13.09 13.72
N CYS A 154 -5.87 -13.29 14.30
CA CYS A 154 -4.83 -12.27 14.37
C CYS A 154 -4.36 -11.91 12.97
N VAL A 155 -4.00 -10.65 12.81
CA VAL A 155 -3.55 -10.08 11.53
C VAL A 155 -2.31 -9.24 11.77
N PHE A 156 -1.56 -8.99 10.72
CA PHE A 156 -0.49 -8.00 10.77
C PHE A 156 -0.55 -7.05 9.58
N VAL A 157 0.03 -5.88 9.78
CA VAL A 157 0.22 -4.84 8.79
C VAL A 157 1.67 -4.38 8.87
N CYS A 158 2.34 -4.12 7.74
CA CYS A 158 3.61 -3.38 7.75
C CYS A 158 3.40 -2.06 8.50
N GLU A 159 4.32 -1.71 9.40
CA GLU A 159 4.09 -0.59 10.34
C GLU A 159 3.81 0.72 9.59
N ARG A 160 4.59 1.03 8.55
CA ARG A 160 4.36 2.23 7.71
C ARG A 160 2.96 2.23 7.08
N CYS A 161 2.56 1.07 6.56
CA CYS A 161 1.27 0.88 5.92
C CYS A 161 0.11 1.01 6.93
N PHE A 162 0.30 0.63 8.19
CA PHE A 162 -0.68 0.84 9.26
C PHE A 162 -0.90 2.33 9.54
N TYR A 163 0.18 3.11 9.67
CA TYR A 163 0.07 4.55 9.91
C TYR A 163 -0.51 5.29 8.72
N TYR A 164 -0.19 4.91 7.48
CA TYR A 164 -0.89 5.45 6.31
C TYR A 164 -2.39 5.16 6.35
N LEU A 165 -2.76 3.91 6.59
CA LEU A 165 -4.16 3.50 6.68
C LEU A 165 -4.90 4.32 7.74
N LYS A 166 -4.31 4.43 8.94
CA LYS A 166 -4.86 5.23 10.04
C LYS A 166 -4.98 6.70 9.67
N HIS A 167 -3.89 7.33 9.24
CA HIS A 167 -3.85 8.77 9.00
C HIS A 167 -4.78 9.19 7.86
N TRP A 168 -4.76 8.48 6.73
CA TRP A 168 -5.56 8.81 5.56
C TRP A 168 -7.05 8.55 5.75
N ILE A 169 -7.43 7.59 6.59
CA ILE A 169 -8.82 7.43 7.02
C ILE A 169 -9.22 8.56 8.00
N ASP A 170 -8.36 8.88 8.98
CA ASP A 170 -8.63 9.89 10.01
C ASP A 170 -8.69 11.32 9.46
N MET A 171 -7.92 11.66 8.41
CA MET A 171 -7.84 13.00 7.82
C MET A 171 -9.16 13.51 7.23
N GLY A 172 -10.20 12.66 7.12
CA GLY A 172 -11.50 13.05 6.58
C GLY A 172 -11.47 13.39 5.09
N GLU A 173 -10.35 13.14 4.41
CA GLU A 173 -10.19 13.34 2.96
C GLU A 173 -11.11 12.43 2.14
N LEU A 174 -11.50 11.30 2.74
CA LEU A 174 -12.47 10.35 2.19
C LEU A 174 -13.90 10.61 2.69
N GLY A 175 -14.11 11.79 3.31
CA GLY A 175 -15.31 12.17 4.05
C GLY A 175 -15.29 11.64 5.48
N PRO A 176 -16.04 12.27 6.41
CA PRO A 176 -16.17 11.75 7.76
C PRO A 176 -16.76 10.34 7.71
N LEU A 177 -16.18 9.43 8.50
CA LEU A 177 -16.79 8.14 8.74
C LEU A 177 -18.06 8.31 9.58
N PRO A 178 -19.11 7.50 9.33
CA PRO A 178 -20.26 7.45 10.22
C PRO A 178 -19.84 7.15 11.67
N ASP A 179 -20.66 7.57 12.62
CA ASP A 179 -20.52 7.14 14.01
C ASP A 179 -20.77 5.63 14.08
N ARG A 180 -19.90 4.89 14.76
CA ARG A 180 -20.04 3.44 14.96
C ARG A 180 -21.37 3.08 15.63
N ARG A 181 -21.90 3.96 16.48
CA ARG A 181 -23.19 3.78 17.18
C ARG A 181 -24.39 3.65 16.23
N CYS A 182 -24.24 4.01 14.97
CA CYS A 182 -25.26 3.76 13.95
C CYS A 182 -25.54 2.26 13.77
N ALA A 183 -24.48 1.44 13.71
CA ALA A 183 -24.57 -0.01 13.60
C ALA A 183 -24.69 -0.68 14.98
N PHE A 184 -24.04 -0.12 16.00
CA PHE A 184 -23.93 -0.72 17.33
C PHE A 184 -24.49 0.21 18.42
N PRO A 185 -25.82 0.43 18.48
CA PRO A 185 -26.42 1.43 19.36
C PRO A 185 -26.26 1.14 20.86
N ASN A 186 -26.04 -0.14 21.21
CA ASN A 186 -25.86 -0.58 22.59
C ASN A 186 -24.40 -0.56 23.04
N GLU A 187 -23.45 -0.24 22.14
CA GLU A 187 -22.04 -0.12 22.48
C GLU A 187 -21.75 1.27 23.07
N THR A 188 -21.40 1.29 24.35
CA THR A 188 -21.06 2.53 25.07
C THR A 188 -19.59 2.88 25.01
N GLU A 189 -18.72 1.90 24.80
CA GLU A 189 -17.27 2.06 24.78
C GLU A 189 -16.76 2.20 23.33
N PRO A 190 -15.84 3.14 23.06
CA PRO A 190 -15.26 3.27 21.74
C PRO A 190 -14.31 2.10 21.43
N VAL A 191 -14.40 1.56 20.22
CA VAL A 191 -13.41 0.60 19.70
C VAL A 191 -12.24 1.38 19.11
N SER A 192 -11.02 0.92 19.39
CA SER A 192 -9.81 1.52 18.82
C SER A 192 -9.77 1.33 17.29
N PHE A 193 -9.00 2.16 16.59
CA PHE A 193 -8.80 2.00 15.14
C PHE A 193 -8.31 0.58 14.77
N ALA A 194 -7.36 0.05 15.53
CA ALA A 194 -6.84 -1.30 15.33
C ALA A 194 -7.92 -2.37 15.61
N GLY A 195 -8.73 -2.17 16.65
CA GLY A 195 -9.86 -3.05 16.96
C GLY A 195 -10.89 -3.10 15.82
N GLU A 196 -11.24 -1.94 15.23
CA GLU A 196 -12.12 -1.91 14.07
C GLU A 196 -11.49 -2.57 12.85
N LEU A 197 -10.19 -2.36 12.61
CA LEU A 197 -9.45 -3.02 11.53
C LEU A 197 -9.52 -4.55 11.69
N TYR A 198 -9.27 -5.04 12.90
CA TYR A 198 -9.36 -6.47 13.23
C TYR A 198 -10.77 -7.02 12.95
N GLU A 199 -11.82 -6.33 13.39
CA GLU A 199 -13.21 -6.75 13.14
C GLU A 199 -13.51 -6.74 11.63
N ILE A 200 -13.16 -5.68 10.91
CA ILE A 200 -13.40 -5.55 9.47
C ILE A 200 -12.71 -6.69 8.71
N ILE A 201 -11.42 -6.93 8.95
CA ILE A 201 -10.72 -8.00 8.25
C ILE A 201 -11.39 -9.34 8.52
N ASN A 202 -11.72 -9.64 9.78
CA ASN A 202 -12.34 -10.92 10.13
C ASN A 202 -13.80 -11.06 9.60
N VAL A 203 -14.55 -9.96 9.46
CA VAL A 203 -15.86 -9.97 8.77
C VAL A 203 -15.71 -10.35 7.30
N TYR A 204 -14.77 -9.72 6.59
CA TYR A 204 -14.69 -9.86 5.13
C TYR A 204 -13.80 -11.01 4.65
N THR A 205 -12.95 -11.57 5.52
CA THR A 205 -12.16 -12.79 5.18
C THR A 205 -12.92 -14.09 5.47
N GLY A 206 -13.91 -14.06 6.37
CA GLY A 206 -14.91 -15.12 6.57
C GLY A 206 -14.38 -16.54 6.80
N GLU A 207 -15.17 -17.53 6.35
CA GLU A 207 -14.85 -18.97 6.38
C GLU A 207 -13.78 -19.34 5.34
N ASN A 208 -13.70 -18.58 4.23
CA ASN A 208 -12.79 -18.81 3.09
C ASN A 208 -11.35 -18.37 3.33
N ARG A 209 -10.87 -18.37 4.59
CA ARG A 209 -9.50 -17.98 4.96
C ARG A 209 -8.46 -19.02 4.56
N GLU A 210 -8.71 -19.79 3.50
CA GLU A 210 -8.06 -21.06 3.27
C GLU A 210 -6.55 -20.91 3.05
N PHE A 211 -6.06 -19.76 2.54
CA PHE A 211 -4.63 -19.65 2.17
C PHE A 211 -3.94 -18.28 2.38
N ASN A 212 -4.65 -17.18 2.64
CA ASN A 212 -4.01 -15.88 2.89
C ASN A 212 -4.83 -14.94 3.80
N SER A 213 -4.20 -13.84 4.21
CA SER A 213 -4.74 -12.77 5.06
C SER A 213 -5.40 -11.63 4.26
N LEU A 214 -5.47 -11.73 2.94
CA LEU A 214 -5.97 -10.67 2.06
C LEU A 214 -7.50 -10.68 1.99
N ILE A 215 -8.09 -9.53 1.66
CA ILE A 215 -9.53 -9.38 1.43
C ILE A 215 -9.81 -9.25 -0.07
N GLU A 216 -9.51 -10.30 -0.84
CA GLU A 216 -9.46 -10.26 -2.31
C GLU A 216 -10.78 -9.86 -2.98
N ASP A 217 -11.92 -10.15 -2.36
CA ASP A 217 -13.24 -9.76 -2.88
C ASP A 217 -13.53 -8.25 -2.76
N CYS A 218 -12.80 -7.55 -1.89
CA CYS A 218 -13.10 -6.19 -1.50
C CYS A 218 -11.97 -5.19 -1.77
N ILE A 219 -10.73 -5.67 -1.80
CA ILE A 219 -9.53 -4.86 -1.96
C ILE A 219 -8.77 -5.35 -3.19
N ASP A 220 -8.62 -4.48 -4.17
CA ASP A 220 -7.71 -4.68 -5.31
C ASP A 220 -6.27 -4.43 -4.86
N TYR A 221 -5.47 -5.49 -4.80
CA TYR A 221 -4.03 -5.43 -4.50
C TYR A 221 -3.13 -5.27 -5.74
N ASP A 222 -3.73 -4.93 -6.89
CA ASP A 222 -3.09 -4.76 -8.20
C ASP A 222 -2.33 -6.01 -8.67
N GLY A 223 -2.78 -7.19 -8.29
CA GLY A 223 -2.19 -8.46 -8.71
C GLY A 223 -0.98 -8.91 -7.89
N ILE A 224 -0.58 -8.19 -6.83
CA ILE A 224 0.48 -8.65 -5.93
C ILE A 224 0.13 -9.98 -5.26
N GLN A 225 -1.16 -10.33 -5.15
CA GLN A 225 -1.60 -11.63 -4.65
C GLN A 225 -1.12 -12.81 -5.52
N ASN A 226 -0.78 -12.57 -6.79
CA ASN A 226 -0.28 -13.61 -7.67
C ASN A 226 1.14 -14.07 -7.29
N SER A 227 1.91 -13.28 -6.53
CA SER A 227 3.22 -13.68 -6.04
C SER A 227 3.17 -14.62 -4.83
N LEU A 228 1.97 -14.94 -4.33
CA LEU A 228 1.77 -15.89 -3.23
C LEU A 228 2.31 -17.30 -3.51
N GLN A 229 2.43 -17.69 -4.79
CA GLN A 229 2.86 -19.03 -5.17
C GLN A 229 4.38 -19.25 -5.00
N GLN A 230 5.18 -18.18 -4.87
CA GLN A 230 6.65 -18.22 -4.94
C GLN A 230 7.32 -17.30 -3.90
N CYS A 231 7.14 -17.52 -2.61
CA CYS A 231 8.08 -16.91 -1.67
C CYS A 231 7.81 -15.41 -1.31
N GLN A 232 7.12 -14.69 -2.22
CA GLN A 232 7.49 -13.33 -2.62
C GLN A 232 9.02 -13.10 -2.70
N ASP A 233 9.80 -14.13 -3.01
CA ASP A 233 11.27 -14.08 -3.00
C ASP A 233 11.84 -13.64 -4.34
N ALA A 234 11.14 -13.94 -5.44
CA ALA A 234 11.47 -13.48 -6.77
C ALA A 234 10.54 -12.36 -7.27
N LEU A 235 11.10 -11.49 -8.11
CA LEU A 235 10.32 -10.52 -8.89
C LEU A 235 9.61 -11.16 -10.09
N LEU A 236 10.19 -12.20 -10.68
CA LEU A 236 9.59 -12.97 -11.77
C LEU A 236 8.66 -14.05 -11.24
N TYR A 237 7.37 -13.73 -11.16
CA TYR A 237 6.29 -14.66 -10.86
C TYR A 237 5.22 -14.62 -11.95
N ASP A 238 4.38 -15.65 -12.03
CA ASP A 238 3.33 -15.71 -13.06
C ASP A 238 2.38 -14.51 -12.94
N GLY A 239 2.27 -13.76 -14.02
CA GLY A 239 1.47 -12.53 -14.09
C GLY A 239 2.09 -11.29 -13.42
N CYS A 240 3.40 -11.27 -13.13
CA CYS A 240 4.03 -10.07 -12.59
C CYS A 240 4.11 -8.91 -13.59
N TRP A 241 4.09 -9.17 -14.91
CA TRP A 241 3.85 -8.16 -15.95
C TRP A 241 2.47 -8.30 -16.60
N LYS A 242 1.90 -7.16 -17.01
CA LYS A 242 0.69 -7.10 -17.86
C LYS A 242 1.04 -6.76 -19.31
N ASN A 243 1.98 -5.84 -19.49
CA ASN A 243 2.43 -5.30 -20.78
C ASN A 243 3.96 -5.16 -20.71
N MET A 244 4.63 -5.22 -21.87
CA MET A 244 6.08 -5.04 -21.98
C MET A 244 6.44 -3.74 -22.73
N ASP A 245 5.64 -2.69 -22.53
CA ASP A 245 5.71 -1.48 -23.34
C ASP A 245 7.00 -0.69 -23.09
N HIS A 246 7.49 -0.66 -21.85
CA HIS A 246 8.69 0.09 -21.49
C HIS A 246 9.94 -0.62 -22.02
N THR A 247 10.02 -1.92 -21.82
CA THR A 247 11.08 -2.79 -22.32
C THR A 247 11.10 -2.77 -23.85
N ALA A 248 9.95 -2.88 -24.52
CA ALA A 248 9.86 -2.81 -25.98
C ALA A 248 10.44 -1.49 -26.54
N ARG A 249 10.06 -0.35 -25.94
CA ARG A 249 10.56 0.97 -26.37
C ARG A 249 12.03 1.16 -26.06
N ALA A 250 12.52 0.65 -24.94
CA ALA A 250 13.94 0.69 -24.58
C ALA A 250 14.77 -0.12 -25.59
N ILE A 251 14.32 -1.32 -25.95
CA ILE A 251 14.97 -2.14 -26.98
C ILE A 251 14.97 -1.44 -28.34
N GLU A 252 13.85 -0.83 -28.74
CA GLU A 252 13.73 -0.06 -29.99
C GLU A 252 14.68 1.16 -30.02
N GLN A 253 14.97 1.75 -28.85
CA GLN A 253 15.96 2.81 -28.70
C GLN A 253 17.41 2.31 -28.68
N GLY A 254 17.62 0.99 -28.74
CA GLY A 254 18.94 0.37 -28.78
C GLY A 254 19.51 -0.01 -27.41
N LEU A 255 18.74 0.08 -26.32
CA LEU A 255 19.20 -0.35 -24.98
C LEU A 255 19.26 -1.88 -24.90
N ARG A 256 20.28 -2.42 -24.22
CA ARG A 256 20.58 -3.85 -24.09
C ARG A 256 21.15 -4.14 -22.70
N ASP A 257 21.12 -5.41 -22.29
CA ASP A 257 21.78 -5.91 -21.07
C ASP A 257 21.44 -5.03 -19.84
N ASP A 258 22.44 -4.58 -19.08
CA ASP A 258 22.29 -3.74 -17.88
C ASP A 258 21.44 -2.48 -18.11
N ASP A 259 21.58 -1.82 -19.26
CA ASP A 259 20.84 -0.59 -19.59
C ASP A 259 19.32 -0.85 -19.77
N LEU A 260 18.93 -2.11 -19.98
CA LEU A 260 17.55 -2.52 -20.14
C LEU A 260 16.87 -2.88 -18.82
N VAL A 261 17.64 -3.18 -17.77
CA VAL A 261 17.15 -3.63 -16.45
C VAL A 261 16.10 -2.66 -15.86
N PRO A 262 16.27 -1.33 -15.86
CA PRO A 262 15.26 -0.42 -15.32
C PRO A 262 13.91 -0.49 -16.05
N ALA A 263 13.91 -0.72 -17.37
CA ALA A 263 12.69 -0.85 -18.15
C ALA A 263 11.98 -2.19 -17.87
N VAL A 264 12.76 -3.27 -17.69
CA VAL A 264 12.24 -4.57 -17.29
C VAL A 264 11.62 -4.48 -15.89
N MET A 265 12.33 -3.94 -14.91
CA MET A 265 11.83 -3.76 -13.54
C MET A 265 10.51 -2.97 -13.49
N HIS A 266 10.36 -1.99 -14.38
CA HIS A 266 9.13 -1.22 -14.51
C HIS A 266 7.96 -2.09 -15.01
N ASP A 267 8.16 -2.84 -16.10
CA ASP A 267 7.12 -3.68 -16.70
C ASP A 267 6.72 -4.87 -15.81
N ILE A 268 7.66 -5.47 -15.07
CA ILE A 268 7.39 -6.53 -14.07
C ILE A 268 6.83 -5.97 -12.75
N ARG A 269 6.65 -4.65 -12.67
CA ARG A 269 6.04 -3.95 -11.54
C ARG A 269 6.79 -4.13 -10.22
N ALA A 270 8.12 -4.18 -10.27
CA ALA A 270 8.98 -4.21 -9.08
C ALA A 270 8.67 -3.06 -8.11
N TRP A 271 8.18 -1.93 -8.65
CA TRP A 271 7.71 -0.78 -7.88
C TRP A 271 6.69 -1.12 -6.78
N MET A 272 5.96 -2.23 -6.85
CA MET A 272 5.02 -2.65 -5.80
C MET A 272 5.70 -2.99 -4.47
N PHE A 273 6.96 -3.43 -4.53
CA PHE A 273 7.80 -3.79 -3.40
C PHE A 273 8.78 -2.67 -3.02
N MET A 274 8.64 -1.48 -3.59
CA MET A 274 9.39 -0.31 -3.16
C MET A 274 8.74 0.29 -1.92
N ARG A 275 9.59 0.67 -0.96
CA ARG A 275 9.22 1.53 0.16
C ARG A 275 8.41 2.74 -0.31
N PRO A 276 7.25 3.04 0.29
CA PRO A 276 6.35 4.12 -0.14
C PRO A 276 6.70 5.51 0.41
N ASP A 277 7.81 5.64 1.15
CA ASP A 277 8.23 6.85 1.86
C ASP A 277 9.53 7.46 1.32
N MET A 278 9.95 7.09 0.11
CA MET A 278 11.14 7.65 -0.53
C MET A 278 10.74 8.77 -1.49
N TRP A 279 11.24 9.96 -1.20
CA TRP A 279 10.86 11.18 -1.89
C TRP A 279 11.78 11.42 -3.09
N PRO A 280 11.24 11.79 -4.26
CA PRO A 280 12.09 12.06 -5.42
C PRO A 280 12.94 13.30 -5.18
N GLU A 281 14.24 13.18 -5.42
CA GLU A 281 15.17 14.31 -5.41
C GLU A 281 14.90 15.27 -6.58
N PRO A 282 15.15 16.58 -6.40
CA PRO A 282 15.05 17.54 -7.50
C PRO A 282 16.14 17.26 -8.54
N PRO A 283 15.82 17.28 -9.85
CA PRO A 283 16.86 17.19 -10.87
C PRO A 283 17.79 18.41 -10.80
N LEU A 284 19.05 18.24 -11.23
CA LEU A 284 20.06 19.33 -11.29
C LEU A 284 19.54 20.63 -11.90
N LYS A 285 18.59 20.53 -12.85
CA LYS A 285 17.84 21.65 -13.40
C LYS A 285 16.35 21.34 -13.37
N ILE A 286 15.62 22.01 -12.49
CA ILE A 286 14.15 21.92 -12.43
C ILE A 286 13.57 22.54 -13.70
N ARG A 287 13.07 21.68 -14.60
CA ARG A 287 12.32 22.10 -15.79
C ARG A 287 10.83 22.07 -15.44
N THR A 288 10.23 23.24 -15.27
CA THR A 288 8.77 23.32 -15.13
C THR A 288 8.15 23.04 -16.50
N PRO A 289 7.28 22.03 -16.65
CA PRO A 289 6.58 21.79 -17.90
C PRO A 289 5.82 23.05 -18.32
N THR A 290 6.02 23.50 -19.56
CA THR A 290 5.30 24.64 -20.12
C THR A 290 4.28 24.15 -21.13
N PHE A 291 3.08 24.70 -21.05
CA PHE A 291 2.02 24.43 -22.01
C PHE A 291 2.06 25.49 -23.10
N THR A 292 2.01 25.05 -24.36
CA THR A 292 1.87 25.98 -25.48
C THR A 292 0.55 26.73 -25.38
N PRO A 293 0.56 28.07 -25.28
CA PRO A 293 -0.68 28.85 -25.24
C PRO A 293 -1.36 28.79 -26.61
N TYR A 294 -2.70 28.71 -26.61
CA TYR A 294 -3.48 28.89 -27.84
C TYR A 294 -3.94 30.34 -27.93
N ALA A 295 -3.83 30.92 -29.13
CA ALA A 295 -4.47 32.19 -29.41
C ALA A 295 -6.00 32.05 -29.25
N PRO A 296 -6.67 32.96 -28.53
CA PRO A 296 -8.11 32.94 -28.40
C PRO A 296 -8.76 33.13 -29.78
N LEU A 297 -9.71 32.26 -30.12
CA LEU A 297 -10.54 32.43 -31.33
C LEU A 297 -11.58 33.51 -31.04
N ALA A 298 -11.65 34.53 -31.90
CA ALA A 298 -12.52 35.71 -31.73
C ALA A 298 -14.03 35.39 -31.55
N HIS A 299 -14.48 34.19 -31.93
CA HIS A 299 -15.88 33.77 -31.90
C HIS A 299 -16.14 32.50 -31.06
N SER A 300 -15.18 32.08 -30.23
CA SER A 300 -15.38 30.90 -29.37
C SER A 300 -16.26 31.25 -28.18
N ARG A 301 -17.37 30.53 -27.99
CA ARG A 301 -18.15 30.62 -26.75
C ARG A 301 -17.29 30.12 -25.58
N THR A 302 -17.17 30.93 -24.53
CA THR A 302 -16.51 30.52 -23.28
C THR A 302 -17.39 29.48 -22.59
N PRO A 303 -16.86 28.29 -22.25
CA PRO A 303 -17.64 27.28 -21.55
C PRO A 303 -18.03 27.78 -20.15
N ARG A 304 -19.20 27.40 -19.64
CA ARG A 304 -19.71 27.91 -18.36
C ARG A 304 -18.76 27.65 -17.17
N ILE A 305 -18.09 26.50 -17.16
CA ILE A 305 -17.11 26.19 -16.11
C ILE A 305 -15.94 27.18 -16.09
N ALA A 306 -15.55 27.73 -17.25
CA ALA A 306 -14.50 28.74 -17.36
C ALA A 306 -14.92 30.12 -16.82
N THR A 307 -16.22 30.33 -16.61
CA THR A 307 -16.78 31.58 -16.06
C THR A 307 -16.98 31.56 -14.55
N LEU A 308 -16.68 30.43 -13.89
CA LEU A 308 -16.78 30.33 -12.44
C LEU A 308 -15.72 31.20 -11.74
N PRO A 309 -16.05 31.83 -10.60
CA PRO A 309 -15.07 32.45 -9.72
C PRO A 309 -13.97 31.46 -9.31
N LEU A 310 -12.75 31.95 -9.10
CA LEU A 310 -11.59 31.12 -8.76
C LEU A 310 -11.81 30.34 -7.46
N GLU A 311 -12.55 30.91 -6.52
CA GLU A 311 -12.90 30.35 -5.22
C GLU A 311 -13.75 29.08 -5.34
N LEU A 312 -14.54 28.95 -6.42
CA LEU A 312 -15.32 27.75 -6.73
C LEU A 312 -14.57 26.84 -7.69
N LEU A 313 -13.89 27.43 -8.69
CA LEU A 313 -13.20 26.68 -9.72
C LEU A 313 -12.04 25.85 -9.15
N VAL A 314 -11.20 26.43 -8.29
CA VAL A 314 -10.02 25.76 -7.74
C VAL A 314 -10.39 24.50 -6.94
N PRO A 315 -11.32 24.55 -5.96
CA PRO A 315 -11.73 23.34 -5.22
C PRO A 315 -12.36 22.27 -6.11
N LEU A 316 -13.19 22.67 -7.09
CA LEU A 316 -13.82 21.74 -8.02
C LEU A 316 -12.76 21.00 -8.86
N LEU A 317 -11.76 21.72 -9.38
CA LEU A 317 -10.70 21.13 -10.18
C LEU A 317 -9.72 20.30 -9.32
N ALA A 318 -9.47 20.70 -8.08
CA ALA A 318 -8.60 19.99 -7.14
C ALA A 318 -9.18 18.62 -6.70
N ALA A 319 -10.51 18.46 -6.79
CA ALA A 319 -11.18 17.19 -6.55
C ALA A 319 -11.03 16.20 -7.73
N LEU A 320 -10.60 16.67 -8.91
CA LEU A 320 -10.42 15.81 -10.09
C LEU A 320 -9.04 15.14 -10.07
N PRO A 321 -8.95 13.85 -10.49
CA PRO A 321 -7.65 13.26 -10.82
C PRO A 321 -6.94 14.10 -11.88
N LEU A 322 -5.61 14.25 -11.76
CA LEU A 322 -4.81 15.07 -12.68
C LEU A 322 -5.01 14.66 -14.16
N ALA A 323 -5.12 13.36 -14.44
CA ALA A 323 -5.43 12.86 -15.77
C ALA A 323 -6.78 13.38 -16.31
N SER A 324 -7.80 13.45 -15.45
CA SER A 324 -9.11 14.01 -15.81
C SER A 324 -9.05 15.52 -16.02
N LEU A 325 -8.26 16.24 -15.22
CA LEU A 325 -7.99 17.68 -15.42
C LEU A 325 -7.33 17.94 -16.79
N LEU A 326 -6.33 17.14 -17.16
CA LEU A 326 -5.67 17.25 -18.46
C LEU A 326 -6.60 16.86 -19.62
N ARG A 327 -7.45 15.85 -19.45
CA ARG A 327 -8.50 15.51 -20.43
C ARG A 327 -9.52 16.64 -20.58
N LEU A 328 -9.94 17.26 -19.47
CA LEU A 328 -10.84 18.42 -19.47
C LEU A 328 -10.21 19.60 -20.22
N SER A 329 -8.92 19.86 -19.99
CA SER A 329 -8.19 20.92 -20.71
C SER A 329 -8.11 20.64 -22.22
N ALA A 330 -8.13 19.38 -22.64
CA ALA A 330 -8.14 19.01 -24.06
C ALA A 330 -9.51 19.19 -24.76
N THR A 331 -10.60 19.44 -24.03
CA THR A 331 -11.95 19.53 -24.63
C THR A 331 -12.18 20.77 -25.49
N CYS A 332 -11.60 21.92 -25.13
CA CYS A 332 -11.66 23.13 -25.95
C CYS A 332 -10.48 24.05 -25.67
N ARG A 333 -10.15 24.94 -26.63
CA ARG A 333 -9.01 25.87 -26.52
C ARG A 333 -9.12 26.82 -25.33
N ALA A 334 -10.34 27.30 -25.03
CA ALA A 334 -10.57 28.19 -23.90
C ALA A 334 -10.22 27.53 -22.56
N LEU A 335 -10.68 26.30 -22.35
CA LEU A 335 -10.35 25.53 -21.15
C LEU A 335 -8.88 25.15 -21.12
N ARG A 336 -8.29 24.80 -22.26
CA ARG A 336 -6.85 24.56 -22.33
C ARG A 336 -6.08 25.76 -21.81
N CYS A 337 -6.29 26.93 -22.41
CA CYS A 337 -5.58 28.15 -22.02
C CYS A 337 -5.77 28.51 -20.54
N GLN A 338 -6.97 28.36 -20.00
CA GLN A 338 -7.24 28.68 -18.60
C GLN A 338 -6.65 27.63 -17.66
N LEU A 339 -6.93 26.34 -17.86
CA LEU A 339 -6.51 25.25 -16.96
C LEU A 339 -5.00 25.00 -16.99
N THR A 340 -4.33 25.34 -18.09
CA THR A 340 -2.88 25.28 -18.18
C THR A 340 -2.18 26.61 -17.86
N ALA A 341 -2.93 27.64 -17.47
CA ALA A 341 -2.33 28.89 -17.01
C ALA A 341 -1.52 28.62 -15.73
N PRO A 342 -0.24 29.04 -15.65
CA PRO A 342 0.64 28.65 -14.54
C PRO A 342 0.06 28.97 -13.15
N ALA A 343 -0.53 30.15 -12.98
CA ALA A 343 -1.09 30.56 -11.70
C ALA A 343 -2.32 29.73 -11.27
N LEU A 344 -3.23 29.41 -12.21
CA LEU A 344 -4.39 28.58 -11.90
C LEU A 344 -3.96 27.14 -11.64
N LEU A 345 -3.08 26.58 -12.48
CA LEU A 345 -2.61 25.22 -12.31
C LEU A 345 -1.86 25.05 -10.98
N ASP A 346 -0.99 26.00 -10.60
CA ASP A 346 -0.33 25.98 -9.29
C ASP A 346 -1.34 26.03 -8.14
N ALA A 347 -2.37 26.89 -8.23
CA ALA A 347 -3.42 26.96 -7.21
C ALA A 347 -4.22 25.66 -7.11
N VAL A 348 -4.56 25.03 -8.25
CA VAL A 348 -5.24 23.73 -8.30
C VAL A 348 -4.36 22.63 -7.72
N LEU A 349 -3.08 22.57 -8.07
CA LEU A 349 -2.14 21.58 -7.52
C LEU A 349 -1.95 21.78 -6.02
N ARG A 350 -1.83 23.02 -5.55
CA ARG A 350 -1.74 23.35 -4.12
C ARG A 350 -2.98 22.87 -3.36
N ALA A 351 -4.17 23.18 -3.86
CA ALA A 351 -5.41 22.70 -3.25
C ALA A 351 -5.53 21.16 -3.32
N SER A 352 -5.09 20.56 -4.42
CA SER A 352 -5.14 19.11 -4.61
C SER A 352 -4.17 18.34 -3.71
N LEU A 353 -3.00 18.91 -3.40
CA LEU A 353 -2.03 18.38 -2.45
C LEU A 353 -2.53 18.53 -1.01
N ALA A 354 -3.25 19.61 -0.70
CA ALA A 354 -3.72 19.86 0.64
C ALA A 354 -4.90 18.97 1.06
N ARG A 355 -5.88 18.74 0.15
CA ARG A 355 -7.16 18.06 0.46
C ARG A 355 -7.83 17.38 -0.73
N GLY A 356 -7.10 17.10 -1.82
CA GLY A 356 -7.69 16.64 -3.08
C GLY A 356 -7.12 15.33 -3.59
N ALA A 357 -7.16 15.15 -4.92
CA ALA A 357 -6.74 13.90 -5.56
C ALA A 357 -5.23 13.58 -5.44
N LEU A 358 -4.44 14.52 -4.91
CA LEU A 358 -3.00 14.41 -4.73
C LEU A 358 -2.60 14.45 -3.25
N ALA A 359 -3.55 14.39 -2.33
CA ALA A 359 -3.24 14.47 -0.89
C ALA A 359 -2.38 13.31 -0.38
N TRP A 360 -2.40 12.18 -1.07
CA TRP A 360 -1.46 11.07 -0.83
C TRP A 360 0.01 11.44 -1.01
N LEU A 361 0.33 12.55 -1.69
CA LEU A 361 1.70 13.09 -1.78
C LEU A 361 2.11 13.92 -0.55
N ALA A 362 1.23 14.12 0.42
CA ALA A 362 1.60 14.75 1.68
C ALA A 362 2.36 13.75 2.56
N PRO A 363 3.40 14.20 3.31
CA PRO A 363 4.04 13.38 4.33
C PRO A 363 3.05 13.01 5.44
N VAL A 364 3.19 11.82 6.02
CA VAL A 364 2.30 11.32 7.07
C VAL A 364 2.96 11.44 8.45
N PRO A 365 2.32 12.12 9.42
CA PRO A 365 2.85 12.26 10.76
C PRO A 365 2.76 10.95 11.55
N GLY A 366 3.70 10.76 12.48
CA GLY A 366 3.68 9.67 13.46
C GLY A 366 4.27 8.35 12.97
N LEU A 367 4.93 8.33 11.81
CA LEU A 367 5.70 7.17 11.36
C LEU A 367 6.99 7.00 12.18
N PRO A 368 7.41 5.74 12.45
CA PRO A 368 8.76 5.45 12.89
C PRO A 368 9.78 5.97 11.87
N ASP A 369 10.96 6.37 12.36
CA ASP A 369 12.06 6.97 11.58
C ASP A 369 11.81 8.40 11.06
N ASP A 370 10.70 9.03 11.46
CA ASP A 370 10.41 10.44 11.18
C ASP A 370 10.33 10.74 9.67
N GLU A 371 9.42 10.05 8.95
CA GLU A 371 9.10 10.35 7.54
C GLU A 371 8.91 11.86 7.34
N MET A 372 8.27 12.53 8.30
CA MET A 372 8.05 13.98 8.26
C MET A 372 9.36 14.76 8.10
N ARG A 373 10.41 14.42 8.85
CA ARG A 373 11.73 15.03 8.71
C ARG A 373 12.39 14.68 7.39
N ALA A 374 12.43 13.40 7.02
CA ALA A 374 13.04 12.97 5.75
C ALA A 374 12.35 13.65 4.54
N ALA A 375 11.01 13.64 4.51
CA ALA A 375 10.23 14.33 3.51
C ALA A 375 10.50 15.84 3.53
N ARG A 376 10.54 16.47 4.71
CA ARG A 376 10.83 17.90 4.84
C ARG A 376 12.20 18.25 4.27
N GLU A 377 13.22 17.47 4.60
CA GLU A 377 14.59 17.65 4.10
C GLU A 377 14.60 17.60 2.57
N THR A 378 14.10 16.52 1.96
CA THR A 378 14.02 16.41 0.49
C THR A 378 13.18 17.53 -0.13
N LEU A 379 12.02 17.84 0.44
CA LEU A 379 11.14 18.90 -0.07
C LEU A 379 11.76 20.30 0.03
N CYS A 380 12.66 20.55 0.99
CA CYS A 380 13.40 21.81 1.05
C CYS A 380 14.36 21.96 -0.13
N GLU A 381 14.93 20.87 -0.63
CA GLU A 381 15.84 20.90 -1.79
C GLU A 381 15.12 21.29 -3.09
N TRP A 382 13.81 21.04 -3.17
CA TRP A 382 12.97 21.48 -4.30
C TRP A 382 12.76 23.01 -4.32
N LEU A 383 13.03 23.72 -3.23
CA LEU A 383 12.87 25.17 -3.19
C LEU A 383 14.01 25.89 -3.93
N PRO A 384 13.74 27.02 -4.61
CA PRO A 384 14.79 27.83 -5.20
C PRO A 384 15.82 28.29 -4.16
N ARG A 385 17.10 28.33 -4.54
CA ARG A 385 18.18 28.84 -3.68
C ARG A 385 17.82 30.24 -3.17
N GLY A 386 17.87 30.43 -1.85
CA GLY A 386 17.52 31.69 -1.18
C GLY A 386 16.05 31.85 -0.82
N ALA A 387 15.19 30.86 -1.10
CA ALA A 387 13.85 30.84 -0.53
C ALA A 387 13.92 30.66 0.99
N ALA A 388 13.46 31.66 1.74
CA ALA A 388 13.41 31.59 3.20
C ALA A 388 12.18 30.77 3.63
N LEU A 389 12.42 29.59 4.17
CA LEU A 389 11.38 28.79 4.84
C LEU A 389 11.44 29.08 6.34
N GLY A 390 10.32 29.50 6.92
CA GLY A 390 10.23 29.67 8.37
C GLY A 390 10.42 28.34 9.10
N GLU A 391 10.86 28.40 10.35
CA GLU A 391 10.94 27.23 11.22
C GLU A 391 9.56 26.56 11.33
N GLY A 392 9.49 25.25 11.10
CA GLY A 392 8.23 24.49 11.08
C GLY A 392 7.30 24.75 9.89
N ALA A 393 7.60 25.68 8.98
CA ALA A 393 6.73 25.96 7.83
C ALA A 393 6.78 24.81 6.81
N ASP A 394 5.62 24.41 6.26
CA ASP A 394 5.52 23.35 5.26
C ASP A 394 6.11 23.80 3.90
N PRO A 395 7.14 23.11 3.36
CA PRO A 395 7.68 23.40 2.03
C PRO A 395 6.63 23.32 0.91
N LEU A 396 5.68 22.38 0.97
CA LEU A 396 4.64 22.20 -0.05
C LEU A 396 3.65 23.37 -0.08
N ALA A 397 3.49 24.09 1.03
CA ALA A 397 2.67 25.29 1.14
C ALA A 397 3.41 26.55 0.62
N HIS A 398 4.74 26.51 0.46
CA HIS A 398 5.54 27.66 0.06
C HIS A 398 5.17 28.17 -1.36
N ALA A 399 5.07 29.48 -1.54
CA ALA A 399 4.60 30.07 -2.80
C ALA A 399 5.52 29.78 -3.99
N ALA A 400 6.83 29.67 -3.76
CA ALA A 400 7.83 29.39 -4.78
C ALA A 400 8.08 27.88 -5.03
N PHE A 401 7.35 26.99 -4.36
CA PHE A 401 7.54 25.55 -4.53
C PHE A 401 7.11 25.10 -5.95
N PRO A 402 7.96 24.39 -6.71
CA PRO A 402 7.68 24.03 -8.11
C PRO A 402 6.73 22.82 -8.23
N ARG A 403 5.48 22.97 -7.79
CA ARG A 403 4.49 21.88 -7.63
C ARG A 403 4.33 21.01 -8.87
N LEU A 404 4.28 21.60 -10.06
CA LEU A 404 4.09 20.83 -11.30
C LEU A 404 5.29 19.91 -11.59
N ALA A 405 6.51 20.38 -11.38
CA ALA A 405 7.72 19.58 -11.56
C ALA A 405 7.83 18.48 -10.50
N PHE A 406 7.52 18.82 -9.25
CA PHE A 406 7.49 17.86 -8.14
C PHE A 406 6.46 16.74 -8.38
N VAL A 407 5.22 17.08 -8.73
CA VAL A 407 4.17 16.09 -9.02
C VAL A 407 4.55 15.21 -10.21
N ALA A 408 5.22 15.77 -11.23
CA ALA A 408 5.73 14.98 -12.35
C ALA A 408 6.82 13.98 -11.91
N ALA A 409 7.76 14.40 -11.05
CA ALA A 409 8.78 13.51 -10.50
C ALA A 409 8.16 12.41 -9.61
N CYS A 410 7.14 12.74 -8.80
CA CYS A 410 6.41 11.75 -8.03
C CYS A 410 5.67 10.74 -8.92
N CYS A 411 5.10 11.17 -10.05
CA CYS A 411 4.50 10.24 -11.01
C CYS A 411 5.53 9.30 -11.66
N ALA A 412 6.79 9.75 -11.77
CA ALA A 412 7.88 8.98 -12.36
C ALA A 412 8.54 8.01 -11.37
N SER A 413 8.60 8.37 -10.08
CA SER A 413 9.21 7.57 -9.00
C SER A 413 8.44 6.30 -8.69
N ASP A 414 9.15 5.17 -8.58
CA ASP A 414 8.58 3.87 -8.24
C ASP A 414 8.09 3.81 -6.80
N SER A 415 8.82 4.41 -5.85
CA SER A 415 8.36 4.58 -4.47
C SER A 415 7.01 5.30 -4.40
N MET A 416 6.86 6.38 -5.17
CA MET A 416 5.61 7.14 -5.19
C MET A 416 4.48 6.43 -5.94
N ARG A 417 4.78 5.53 -6.88
CA ARG A 417 3.78 4.62 -7.44
C ARG A 417 3.31 3.61 -6.41
N SER A 418 4.22 3.04 -5.61
CA SER A 418 3.89 2.19 -4.46
C SER A 418 2.97 2.93 -3.49
N ARG A 419 3.33 4.16 -3.10
CA ARG A 419 2.51 5.03 -2.23
C ARG A 419 1.12 5.29 -2.81
N ARG A 420 1.03 5.58 -4.12
CA ARG A 420 -0.24 5.79 -4.81
C ARG A 420 -1.11 4.53 -4.82
N ARG A 421 -0.51 3.34 -4.98
CA ARG A 421 -1.20 2.05 -4.85
C ARG A 421 -1.79 1.89 -3.45
N LEU A 422 -0.99 2.13 -2.41
CA LEU A 422 -1.46 2.09 -1.02
C LEU A 422 -2.61 3.06 -0.79
N TRP A 423 -2.53 4.30 -1.29
CA TRP A 423 -3.64 5.25 -1.22
C TRP A 423 -4.91 4.69 -1.88
N GLY A 424 -4.78 4.03 -3.03
CA GLY A 424 -5.88 3.34 -3.70
C GLY A 424 -6.51 2.24 -2.81
N GLN A 425 -5.70 1.46 -2.10
CA GLN A 425 -6.17 0.45 -1.15
C GLN A 425 -6.85 1.09 0.06
N VAL A 426 -6.29 2.16 0.64
CA VAL A 426 -6.91 2.89 1.76
C VAL A 426 -8.29 3.42 1.40
N ARG A 427 -8.50 3.88 0.16
CA ARG A 427 -9.83 4.30 -0.31
C ARG A 427 -10.85 3.15 -0.30
N GLN A 428 -10.40 1.94 -0.60
CA GLN A 428 -11.24 0.75 -0.55
C GLN A 428 -11.50 0.34 0.91
N PHE A 429 -10.49 0.37 1.79
CA PHE A 429 -10.68 0.18 3.23
C PHE A 429 -11.65 1.20 3.85
N ALA A 430 -11.56 2.47 3.49
CA ALA A 430 -12.49 3.49 3.99
C ALA A 430 -13.94 3.21 3.60
N ARG A 431 -14.16 2.57 2.44
CA ARG A 431 -15.48 2.07 2.06
C ARG A 431 -15.92 0.93 2.97
N LEU A 432 -15.05 -0.05 3.24
CA LEU A 432 -15.35 -1.14 4.17
C LEU A 432 -15.65 -0.63 5.58
N TRP A 433 -14.89 0.35 6.08
CA TRP A 433 -15.15 1.03 7.35
C TRP A 433 -16.52 1.70 7.40
N ARG A 434 -16.88 2.41 6.32
CA ARG A 434 -18.18 3.06 6.22
C ARG A 434 -19.32 2.04 6.20
N GLU A 435 -19.19 0.98 5.41
CA GLU A 435 -20.17 -0.10 5.35
C GLU A 435 -20.30 -0.78 6.72
N TYR A 436 -19.16 -1.06 7.37
CA TYR A 436 -19.07 -1.63 8.71
C TYR A 436 -19.79 -0.77 9.77
N ARG A 437 -19.51 0.54 9.85
CA ARG A 437 -20.15 1.43 10.83
C ARG A 437 -21.63 1.70 10.56
N VAL A 438 -22.13 1.40 9.36
CA VAL A 438 -23.55 1.54 9.01
C VAL A 438 -24.32 0.24 9.20
N ARG A 439 -23.72 -0.91 8.89
CA ARG A 439 -24.40 -2.22 8.84
C ARG A 439 -24.03 -3.16 9.98
N GLY A 440 -22.91 -2.90 10.66
CA GLY A 440 -22.37 -3.77 11.70
C GLY A 440 -21.68 -5.00 11.12
N TRP A 441 -21.67 -6.09 11.88
CA TRP A 441 -21.17 -7.37 11.41
C TRP A 441 -22.11 -7.97 10.38
N ALA A 442 -21.57 -8.46 9.27
CA ALA A 442 -22.36 -9.22 8.29
C ALA A 442 -22.82 -10.58 8.86
N HIS A 443 -22.14 -11.07 9.89
CA HIS A 443 -22.35 -12.38 10.51
C HIS A 443 -22.19 -12.29 12.04
N ASP A 444 -22.98 -13.06 12.80
CA ASP A 444 -22.93 -13.13 14.28
C ASP A 444 -21.72 -13.96 14.79
N TRP A 445 -20.54 -13.74 14.21
CA TRP A 445 -19.31 -14.42 14.59
C TRP A 445 -18.62 -13.77 15.79
N PHE A 446 -18.99 -12.54 16.16
CA PHE A 446 -18.33 -11.87 17.26
C PHE A 446 -19.01 -12.15 18.59
N PHE A 447 -18.23 -12.16 19.67
CA PHE A 447 -18.73 -12.18 21.04
C PHE A 447 -18.07 -11.09 21.87
N ASP A 448 -18.74 -10.66 22.94
CA ASP A 448 -18.24 -9.59 23.80
C ASP A 448 -16.95 -10.04 24.48
N SER A 449 -15.84 -9.42 24.09
CA SER A 449 -14.53 -9.76 24.62
C SER A 449 -14.37 -9.41 26.11
N ARG A 450 -15.24 -8.57 26.68
CA ARG A 450 -15.21 -8.23 28.12
C ARG A 450 -15.59 -9.40 29.02
N GLU A 451 -16.35 -10.36 28.50
CA GLU A 451 -16.61 -11.63 29.19
C GLU A 451 -15.32 -12.43 29.41
N LEU A 452 -14.23 -12.09 28.70
CA LEU A 452 -12.91 -12.72 28.83
C LEU A 452 -11.99 -12.04 29.85
N GLU A 453 -12.29 -10.81 30.30
CA GLU A 453 -11.38 -10.06 31.19
C GLU A 453 -11.24 -10.69 32.57
N GLY A 454 -12.26 -11.41 33.05
CA GLY A 454 -12.18 -12.25 34.25
C GLY A 454 -11.30 -13.50 34.09
N CYS A 455 -10.85 -13.81 32.87
CA CYS A 455 -10.03 -14.99 32.57
C CYS A 455 -8.55 -14.67 32.33
N LYS A 456 -8.13 -13.39 32.21
CA LYS A 456 -6.75 -12.97 31.84
C LYS A 456 -5.65 -13.65 32.68
N ASP A 457 -5.90 -13.89 33.97
CA ASP A 457 -4.98 -14.59 34.89
C ASP A 457 -5.09 -16.13 34.87
N THR A 458 -6.12 -16.69 34.22
CA THR A 458 -6.39 -18.15 34.15
C THR A 458 -6.05 -18.81 32.81
N TRP A 459 -5.65 -18.05 31.79
CA TRP A 459 -5.19 -18.62 30.50
C TRP A 459 -3.81 -19.29 30.59
N VAL A 460 -3.09 -19.07 31.69
CA VAL A 460 -1.74 -19.60 31.93
C VAL A 460 -1.76 -21.09 32.31
N ASP A 461 -2.90 -21.63 32.75
CA ASP A 461 -2.99 -23.00 33.30
C ASP A 461 -4.36 -23.68 33.06
N ARG A 462 -4.90 -23.64 31.84
CA ARG A 462 -5.98 -24.57 31.48
C ARG A 462 -5.39 -25.84 30.84
N PRO A 463 -5.50 -27.02 31.50
CA PRO A 463 -5.19 -28.28 30.86
C PRO A 463 -6.07 -28.47 29.62
N ALA A 464 -5.60 -29.30 28.68
CA ALA A 464 -6.20 -29.61 27.37
C ALA A 464 -7.68 -30.08 27.35
N HIS A 465 -8.40 -30.03 28.47
CA HIS A 465 -9.80 -30.42 28.64
C HIS A 465 -10.83 -29.34 28.25
N TRP A 466 -10.38 -28.19 27.73
CA TRP A 466 -11.25 -27.28 26.94
C TRP A 466 -11.26 -27.62 25.44
N ARG A 467 -10.65 -28.75 25.03
CA ARG A 467 -11.26 -29.55 23.95
C ARG A 467 -12.66 -29.87 24.42
N ILE A 468 -13.66 -29.28 23.78
CA ILE A 468 -15.05 -29.73 23.93
C ILE A 468 -15.01 -31.23 23.65
N ASP A 469 -15.25 -32.04 24.69
CA ASP A 469 -15.38 -33.48 24.56
C ASP A 469 -16.34 -33.73 23.40
N ARG A 470 -15.86 -34.48 22.39
CA ARG A 470 -16.77 -35.18 21.49
C ARG A 470 -17.63 -36.04 22.40
N GLY A 471 -18.86 -35.63 22.62
CA GLY A 471 -19.89 -36.50 23.16
C GLY A 471 -20.05 -37.66 22.19
N GLU A 472 -19.24 -38.70 22.36
CA GLU A 472 -19.64 -40.05 21.99
C GLU A 472 -20.87 -40.35 22.84
N ALA A 473 -22.03 -40.08 22.25
CA ALA A 473 -23.26 -40.68 22.69
C ALA A 473 -23.04 -42.20 22.68
N ALA A 474 -22.98 -42.78 23.88
CA ALA A 474 -23.20 -44.19 24.08
C ALA A 474 -24.50 -44.57 23.37
N ALA A 475 -24.37 -45.33 22.27
CA ALA A 475 -25.47 -46.08 21.71
C ALA A 475 -25.51 -47.42 22.46
N ASP A 476 -26.38 -47.50 23.45
CA ASP A 476 -26.94 -48.78 23.88
C ASP A 476 -27.82 -49.32 22.75
N ALA A 477 -27.35 -50.37 22.07
CA ALA A 477 -28.12 -51.44 21.43
C ALA A 477 -27.20 -52.60 21.01
#